data_AF-A0A6N7AVA1-F1
#
_entry.id   AF-A0A6N7AVA1-F1
#
_cell.length_a   1.000
_cell.length_b   1.000
_cell.length_c   1.000
_cell.angle_alpha   90.00
_cell.angle_beta   90.00
_cell.angle_gamma   90.00
#
_symmetry.space_group_name_H-M   'P 1'
#
loop_
_entity.id
_entity.type
_entity.pdbx_description
1 polymer ?
#
loop_
_entity_poly.entity_id
_entity_poly.type
_entity_poly.pdbx_seq_one_letter_code
_entity_poly.pdbx_strand_id
1 'polypeptide(L)'
;MKQNTGRCTRQAEPLFTPRGESVVVNMMNLVDIQDAVKRFTKENGLDSSMTVRIVDLASEVGELSKEVLRGTDYGNKPFEKTTGWESEVGDVLFSLICIANVTNTDLEECLNNVLDEYNKRFADKRDIGSRAEGSGD
;
A
#
# COMPACT_ATOMS: atom_id res chain seq x y z
N MET A 1 4.34 57.82 -23.13
CA MET A 1 3.70 56.50 -23.37
C MET A 1 4.81 55.47 -23.55
N LYS A 2 4.67 54.27 -22.97
CA LYS A 2 5.60 53.11 -23.07
C LYS A 2 6.97 53.36 -22.39
N GLN A 3 7.56 52.47 -21.57
CA GLN A 3 7.82 51.01 -21.65
C GLN A 3 8.86 50.71 -22.74
N ASN A 4 9.95 49.96 -22.51
CA ASN A 4 10.53 49.31 -21.30
C ASN A 4 12.09 49.33 -21.46
N THR A 5 13.04 48.67 -20.76
CA THR A 5 13.18 47.47 -19.88
C THR A 5 14.30 47.72 -18.82
N GLY A 6 14.86 46.66 -18.19
CA GLY A 6 16.33 46.61 -18.05
C GLY A 6 17.01 46.69 -16.67
N ARG A 7 16.38 46.28 -15.55
CA ARG A 7 17.09 46.13 -14.26
C ARG A 7 17.35 44.66 -13.93
N CYS A 8 18.63 44.26 -13.88
CA CYS A 8 19.04 42.95 -13.38
C CYS A 8 18.90 42.89 -11.85
N THR A 9 18.06 41.99 -11.35
CA THR A 9 18.00 41.60 -9.93
C THR A 9 18.36 40.12 -9.84
N ARG A 10 19.37 39.76 -9.05
CA ARG A 10 19.71 38.36 -8.78
C ARG A 10 18.50 37.67 -8.15
N GLN A 11 18.07 36.56 -8.72
CA GLN A 11 17.05 35.72 -8.10
C GLN A 11 17.63 35.08 -6.84
N ALA A 12 16.79 34.88 -5.82
CA ALA A 12 17.13 34.00 -4.71
C ALA A 12 16.88 32.55 -5.15
N GLU A 13 17.79 31.63 -4.83
CA GLU A 13 17.60 30.20 -5.07
C GLU A 13 16.88 29.55 -3.87
N PRO A 14 15.72 28.91 -4.07
CA PRO A 14 15.09 28.04 -3.08
C PRO A 14 15.57 26.60 -3.23
N LEU A 15 15.64 25.88 -2.11
CA LEU A 15 16.26 24.56 -1.99
C LEU A 15 15.67 23.49 -2.91
N PHE A 16 16.55 22.63 -3.43
CA PHE A 16 16.20 21.36 -4.07
C PHE A 16 15.66 20.38 -3.01
N THR A 17 14.37 20.02 -3.06
CA THR A 17 13.79 18.97 -2.22
C THR A 17 13.61 17.67 -3.02
N PRO A 18 14.16 16.53 -2.58
CA PRO A 18 13.94 15.23 -3.22
C PRO A 18 12.51 14.67 -3.03
N ARG A 19 11.49 15.37 -3.57
CA ARG A 19 10.06 15.01 -3.54
C ARG A 19 9.47 14.79 -2.13
N GLY A 20 9.39 15.89 -1.37
CA GLY A 20 8.48 15.99 -0.23
C GLY A 20 7.05 16.32 -0.66
N GLU A 21 6.42 15.45 -1.45
CA GLU A 21 5.05 15.62 -1.94
C GLU A 21 4.13 14.57 -1.29
N SER A 22 3.34 14.99 -0.30
CA SER A 22 2.41 14.12 0.41
C SER A 22 1.36 13.58 -0.55
N VAL A 23 1.29 12.26 -0.71
CA VAL A 23 0.30 11.59 -1.58
C VAL A 23 -1.07 11.61 -0.90
N VAL A 24 -1.72 12.77 -0.92
CA VAL A 24 -3.09 12.96 -0.44
C VAL A 24 -4.09 12.37 -1.44
N VAL A 25 -4.16 11.04 -1.48
CA VAL A 25 -5.28 10.30 -2.07
C VAL A 25 -6.55 10.58 -1.27
N ASN A 26 -7.23 11.67 -1.60
CA ASN A 26 -8.46 12.10 -0.92
C ASN A 26 -9.66 11.27 -1.39
N MET A 27 -9.61 9.97 -1.05
CA MET A 27 -10.57 8.93 -1.42
C MET A 27 -10.62 7.91 -0.28
N MET A 28 -11.66 8.03 0.56
CA MET A 28 -12.05 7.20 1.73
C MET A 28 -10.87 6.58 2.51
N ASN A 29 -10.52 7.16 3.66
CA ASN A 29 -9.33 6.76 4.41
C ASN A 29 -9.48 5.36 5.05
N LEU A 30 -8.41 4.80 5.60
CA LEU A 30 -8.47 3.43 6.12
C LEU A 30 -9.38 3.31 7.35
N VAL A 31 -9.53 4.40 8.12
CA VAL A 31 -10.49 4.48 9.24
C VAL A 31 -11.94 4.39 8.74
N ASP A 32 -12.31 5.14 7.69
CA ASP A 32 -13.64 5.11 7.07
C ASP A 32 -13.99 3.70 6.55
N ILE A 33 -13.00 3.01 5.96
CA ILE A 33 -13.14 1.63 5.46
C ILE A 33 -13.26 0.63 6.62
N GLN A 34 -12.44 0.76 7.67
CA GLN A 34 -12.54 -0.04 8.89
C GLN A 34 -13.93 0.07 9.52
N ASP A 35 -14.44 1.30 9.71
CA ASP A 35 -15.78 1.53 10.29
C ASP A 35 -16.92 1.11 9.35
N ALA A 36 -16.72 1.15 8.02
CA ALA A 36 -17.69 0.60 7.07
C ALA A 36 -17.82 -0.93 7.19
N VAL A 37 -16.71 -1.66 7.26
CA VAL A 37 -16.70 -3.11 7.48
C VAL A 37 -17.25 -3.47 8.86
N LYS A 38 -16.84 -2.76 9.90
CA LYS A 38 -17.30 -2.95 11.29
C LYS A 38 -18.81 -2.75 11.47
N ARG A 39 -19.39 -1.81 10.73
CA ARG A 39 -20.84 -1.63 10.64
C ARG A 39 -21.49 -2.80 9.90
N PHE A 40 -20.95 -3.18 8.74
CA PHE A 40 -21.48 -4.28 7.92
C PHE A 40 -21.48 -5.63 8.66
N THR A 41 -20.41 -6.00 9.36
CA THR A 41 -20.36 -7.28 10.11
C THR A 41 -21.42 -7.30 11.21
N LYS A 42 -21.54 -6.21 11.96
CA LYS A 42 -22.50 -6.06 13.05
C LYS A 42 -23.95 -6.06 12.58
N GLU A 43 -24.26 -5.39 11.47
CA GLU A 43 -25.60 -5.33 10.88
C GLU A 43 -26.06 -6.68 10.31
N ASN A 44 -25.12 -7.50 9.81
CA ASN A 44 -25.39 -8.81 9.22
C ASN A 44 -25.13 -10.00 10.17
N GLY A 45 -24.74 -9.75 11.42
CA GLY A 45 -24.46 -10.80 12.42
C GLY A 45 -23.20 -11.63 12.15
N LEU A 46 -22.24 -11.09 11.40
CA LEU A 46 -20.97 -11.74 11.00
C LEU A 46 -19.82 -11.52 11.99
N ASP A 47 -20.07 -10.90 13.15
CA ASP A 47 -19.06 -10.69 14.18
C ASP A 47 -18.52 -12.04 14.69
N SER A 48 -17.19 -12.16 14.80
CA SER A 48 -16.49 -13.42 15.09
C SER A 48 -15.22 -13.19 15.90
N SER A 49 -14.75 -14.21 16.61
CA SER A 49 -13.53 -14.10 17.42
C SER A 49 -12.27 -14.00 16.55
N MET A 50 -11.21 -13.39 17.08
CA MET A 50 -9.91 -13.25 16.42
C MET A 50 -9.39 -14.59 15.88
N THR A 51 -9.50 -15.66 16.69
CA THR A 51 -9.04 -17.01 16.30
C THR A 51 -9.80 -17.57 15.10
N VAL A 52 -11.10 -17.28 14.97
CA VAL A 52 -11.87 -17.62 13.76
C VAL A 52 -11.38 -16.76 12.59
N ARG A 53 -11.24 -15.45 12.77
CA ARG A 53 -10.82 -14.52 11.71
C ARG A 53 -9.39 -14.75 11.17
N ILE A 54 -8.52 -15.40 11.92
CA ILE A 54 -7.21 -15.87 11.41
C ILE A 54 -7.34 -17.10 10.50
N VAL A 55 -8.26 -18.02 10.81
CA VAL A 55 -8.54 -19.21 9.96
C VAL A 55 -9.32 -18.83 8.70
N ASP A 56 -10.24 -17.87 8.83
CA ASP A 56 -10.95 -17.15 7.77
C ASP A 56 -9.95 -16.55 6.76
N LEU A 57 -9.06 -15.63 7.20
CA LEU A 57 -8.02 -15.05 6.34
C LEU A 57 -7.12 -16.11 5.66
N ALA A 58 -6.74 -17.17 6.39
CA ALA A 58 -5.95 -18.26 5.82
C ALA A 58 -6.71 -19.07 4.75
N SER A 59 -8.04 -19.11 4.83
CA SER A 59 -8.92 -19.74 3.85
C SER A 59 -9.04 -18.88 2.59
N GLU A 60 -9.30 -17.58 2.72
CA GLU A 60 -9.41 -16.65 1.57
C GLU A 60 -8.09 -16.54 0.79
N VAL A 61 -6.93 -16.54 1.49
CA VAL A 61 -5.61 -16.62 0.83
C VAL A 61 -5.44 -17.96 0.09
N GLY A 62 -6.09 -19.02 0.56
CA GLY A 62 -6.20 -20.30 -0.13
C GLY A 62 -7.09 -20.26 -1.36
N GLU A 63 -8.23 -19.56 -1.32
CA GLU A 63 -9.10 -19.31 -2.49
C GLU A 63 -8.36 -18.51 -3.57
N LEU A 64 -7.74 -17.38 -3.21
CA LEU A 64 -6.89 -16.56 -4.07
C LEU A 64 -5.73 -17.37 -4.69
N SER A 65 -5.16 -18.32 -3.94
CA SER A 65 -4.12 -19.22 -4.46
C SER A 65 -4.65 -20.20 -5.52
N LYS A 66 -5.93 -20.61 -5.46
CA LYS A 66 -6.57 -21.39 -6.54
C LYS A 66 -6.71 -20.56 -7.80
N GLU A 67 -7.00 -19.27 -7.70
CA GLU A 67 -7.06 -18.37 -8.85
C GLU A 67 -5.69 -18.15 -9.50
N VAL A 68 -4.59 -18.12 -8.73
CA VAL A 68 -3.22 -18.17 -9.30
C VAL A 68 -3.00 -19.47 -10.08
N LEU A 69 -3.37 -20.62 -9.51
CA LEU A 69 -3.21 -21.92 -10.18
C LEU A 69 -4.04 -22.02 -11.46
N ARG A 70 -5.31 -21.61 -11.42
CA ARG A 70 -6.19 -21.56 -12.61
C ARG A 70 -5.65 -20.57 -13.66
N GLY A 71 -5.21 -19.39 -13.22
CA GLY A 71 -4.66 -18.34 -14.07
C GLY A 71 -3.32 -18.69 -14.74
N THR A 72 -2.56 -19.64 -14.18
CA THR A 72 -1.29 -20.16 -14.74
C THR A 72 -1.44 -21.51 -15.45
N ASP A 73 -2.65 -22.05 -15.59
CA ASP A 73 -2.91 -23.44 -16.00
C ASP A 73 -2.03 -24.44 -15.22
N TYR A 74 -2.11 -24.37 -13.89
CA TYR A 74 -1.30 -25.14 -12.93
C TYR A 74 0.23 -25.02 -13.15
N GLY A 75 0.67 -23.86 -13.65
CA GLY A 75 2.07 -23.55 -13.95
C GLY A 75 2.51 -23.80 -15.39
N ASN A 76 1.63 -24.27 -16.28
CA ASN A 76 1.96 -24.52 -17.69
C ASN A 76 2.04 -23.24 -18.55
N LYS A 77 1.52 -22.09 -18.07
CA LYS A 77 1.59 -20.78 -18.75
C LYS A 77 1.86 -19.62 -17.78
N PRO A 78 2.29 -18.44 -18.28
CA PRO A 78 2.31 -17.21 -17.49
C PRO A 78 0.93 -16.88 -16.89
N PHE A 79 0.91 -16.17 -15.76
CA PHE A 79 -0.33 -15.80 -15.09
C PHE A 79 -1.19 -14.85 -15.93
N GLU A 80 -2.42 -15.28 -16.20
CA GLU A 80 -3.52 -14.46 -16.68
C GLU A 80 -4.59 -14.38 -15.58
N LYS A 81 -5.19 -13.20 -15.37
CA LYS A 81 -6.29 -13.07 -14.40
C LYS A 81 -7.48 -13.94 -14.79
N THR A 82 -7.95 -14.72 -13.83
CA THR A 82 -9.22 -15.45 -13.86
C THR A 82 -10.39 -14.52 -13.56
N THR A 83 -11.62 -15.02 -13.75
CA THR A 83 -12.85 -14.26 -13.45
C THR A 83 -13.15 -14.11 -11.96
N GLY A 84 -12.55 -14.93 -11.08
CA GLY A 84 -12.71 -14.81 -9.62
C GLY A 84 -11.66 -13.90 -8.97
N TRP A 85 -10.56 -13.57 -9.65
CA TRP A 85 -9.40 -12.86 -9.09
C TRP A 85 -9.76 -11.61 -8.28
N GLU A 86 -10.61 -10.73 -8.83
CA GLU A 86 -11.07 -9.52 -8.15
C GLU A 86 -11.92 -9.79 -6.90
N SER A 87 -12.63 -10.93 -6.81
CA SER A 87 -13.37 -11.31 -5.59
C SER A 87 -12.41 -11.76 -4.50
N GLU A 88 -11.57 -12.78 -4.77
CA GLU A 88 -10.72 -13.37 -3.74
C GLU A 88 -9.74 -12.34 -3.12
N VAL A 89 -9.30 -11.34 -3.90
CA VAL A 89 -8.51 -10.20 -3.39
C VAL A 89 -9.33 -9.31 -2.44
N GLY A 90 -10.61 -9.09 -2.74
CA GLY A 90 -11.55 -8.37 -1.88
C GLY A 90 -11.89 -9.15 -0.61
N ASP A 91 -12.08 -10.46 -0.71
CA ASP A 91 -12.41 -11.35 0.42
C ASP A 91 -11.21 -11.48 1.39
N VAL A 92 -9.97 -11.65 0.88
CA VAL A 92 -8.73 -11.55 1.68
C VAL A 92 -8.62 -10.20 2.40
N LEU A 93 -8.92 -9.09 1.72
CA LEU A 93 -8.89 -7.75 2.31
C LEU A 93 -9.98 -7.59 3.40
N PHE A 94 -11.18 -8.11 3.17
CA PHE A 94 -12.28 -8.08 4.12
C PHE A 94 -11.94 -8.82 5.41
N SER A 95 -11.39 -10.04 5.32
CA SER A 95 -10.97 -10.81 6.50
C SER A 95 -9.82 -10.14 7.25
N LEU A 96 -8.87 -9.50 6.55
CA LEU A 96 -7.80 -8.70 7.18
C LEU A 96 -8.38 -7.49 7.95
N ILE A 97 -9.32 -6.76 7.38
CA ILE A 97 -10.02 -5.66 8.06
C ILE A 97 -10.83 -6.18 9.26
N CYS A 98 -11.47 -7.34 9.14
CA CYS A 98 -12.17 -7.98 10.26
C CYS A 98 -11.23 -8.34 11.42
N ILE A 99 -10.01 -8.83 11.14
CA ILE A 99 -8.99 -9.05 12.19
C ILE A 99 -8.68 -7.73 12.90
N ALA A 100 -8.30 -6.69 12.13
CA ALA A 100 -7.91 -5.38 12.69
C ALA A 100 -9.01 -4.75 13.54
N ASN A 101 -10.27 -4.85 13.09
CA ASN A 101 -11.43 -4.37 13.84
C ASN A 101 -11.70 -5.12 15.14
N VAL A 102 -11.38 -6.43 15.20
CA VAL A 102 -11.51 -7.24 16.42
C VAL A 102 -10.32 -7.05 17.38
N THR A 103 -9.12 -6.77 16.87
CA THR A 103 -7.93 -6.49 17.69
C THR A 103 -7.80 -5.02 18.12
N ASN A 104 -8.63 -4.12 17.56
CA ASN A 104 -8.50 -2.66 17.68
C ASN A 104 -7.15 -2.14 17.13
N THR A 105 -6.73 -2.70 15.99
CA THR A 105 -5.54 -2.28 15.25
C THR A 105 -5.91 -1.21 14.23
N ASP A 106 -5.13 -0.13 14.19
CA ASP A 106 -5.22 0.92 13.18
C ASP A 106 -4.45 0.49 11.91
N LEU A 107 -5.17 0.29 10.80
CA LEU A 107 -4.55 -0.11 9.54
C LEU A 107 -3.79 1.02 8.86
N GLU A 108 -4.14 2.29 9.11
CA GLU A 108 -3.47 3.44 8.54
C GLU A 108 -2.09 3.63 9.19
N GLU A 109 -2.02 3.54 10.53
CA GLU A 109 -0.75 3.54 11.25
C GLU A 109 0.13 2.34 10.86
N CYS A 110 -0.44 1.13 10.80
CA CYS A 110 0.30 -0.06 10.37
C CYS A 110 0.87 0.05 8.94
N LEU A 111 0.08 0.55 7.99
CA LEU A 111 0.53 0.72 6.61
C LEU A 111 1.62 1.80 6.51
N ASN A 112 1.40 2.95 7.15
CA ASN A 112 2.37 4.05 7.16
C ASN A 112 3.71 3.59 7.74
N ASN A 113 3.72 2.92 8.91
CA ASN A 113 4.93 2.41 9.55
C ASN A 113 5.72 1.45 8.62
N VAL A 114 5.05 0.55 7.91
CA VAL A 114 5.69 -0.40 6.97
C VAL A 114 6.25 0.29 5.73
N LEU A 115 5.53 1.27 5.17
CA LEU A 115 6.01 2.07 4.03
C LEU A 115 7.25 2.89 4.42
N ASP A 116 7.25 3.45 5.63
CA ASP A 116 8.36 4.24 6.17
C ASP A 116 9.62 3.38 6.40
N GLU A 117 9.46 2.13 6.87
CA GLU A 117 10.54 1.15 6.93
C GLU A 117 11.10 0.80 5.55
N TYR A 118 10.25 0.57 4.54
CA TYR A 118 10.73 0.31 3.18
C TYR A 118 11.48 1.52 2.61
N ASN A 119 10.98 2.74 2.80
CA ASN A 119 11.65 3.97 2.36
C ASN A 119 13.07 4.09 2.95
N LYS A 120 13.23 3.83 4.25
CA LYS A 120 14.55 3.80 4.93
C LYS A 120 15.46 2.75 4.30
N ARG A 121 15.00 1.49 4.21
CA ARG A 121 15.74 0.37 3.61
C ARG A 121 16.12 0.59 2.12
N PHE A 122 15.37 1.40 1.38
CA PHE A 122 15.70 1.78 0.00
C PHE A 122 16.71 2.94 -0.08
N ALA A 123 16.73 3.85 0.89
CA ALA A 123 17.77 4.88 0.99
C ALA A 123 19.13 4.24 1.30
N ASP A 124 19.22 3.40 2.35
CA ASP A 124 20.46 2.73 2.77
C ASP A 124 21.12 1.94 1.63
N LYS A 125 20.31 1.20 0.85
CA LYS A 125 20.78 0.43 -0.31
C LYS A 125 21.33 1.29 -1.45
N ARG A 126 20.81 2.51 -1.62
CA ARG A 126 21.33 3.45 -2.63
C ARG A 126 22.63 4.08 -2.19
N ASP A 127 22.77 4.38 -0.90
CA ASP A 127 23.99 4.97 -0.33
C ASP A 127 25.17 3.98 -0.47
N ILE A 128 24.97 2.71 -0.09
CA ILE A 128 25.95 1.63 -0.26
C ILE A 128 26.37 1.44 -1.73
N GLY A 129 25.43 1.53 -2.67
CA GLY A 129 25.72 1.40 -4.11
C GLY A 129 26.47 2.60 -4.72
N SER A 130 26.46 3.77 -4.07
CA SER A 130 27.01 5.01 -4.63
C SER A 130 28.51 5.22 -4.43
N ARG A 131 29.15 4.36 -3.62
CA ARG A 131 30.53 4.57 -3.11
C ARG A 131 31.57 3.61 -3.70
N ALA A 132 31.24 2.91 -4.80
CA ALA A 132 32.02 1.76 -5.29
C ALA A 132 32.71 1.96 -6.67
N GLU A 133 32.63 3.14 -7.29
CA GLU A 133 33.41 3.46 -8.51
C GLU A 133 34.13 4.81 -8.35
N GLY A 134 35.47 4.81 -8.27
CA GLY A 134 36.27 6.04 -8.31
C GLY A 134 37.52 6.14 -7.41
N SER A 135 38.49 5.22 -7.48
CA SER A 135 39.93 5.50 -7.26
C SER A 135 40.83 4.27 -7.50
N GLY A 136 42.07 4.50 -7.95
CA GLY A 136 43.07 3.48 -8.35
C GLY A 136 42.99 3.17 -9.85
N ASP A 137 43.69 3.91 -10.73
CA ASP A 137 45.15 3.99 -10.97
C ASP A 137 45.58 3.04 -12.13
#